data_AF-Q2J0Z6-F1
#
_entry.id   AF-Q2J0Z6-F1
#
_cell.length_a   1.000
_cell.length_b   1.000
_cell.length_c   1.000
_cell.angle_alpha   90.00
_cell.angle_beta   90.00
_cell.angle_gamma   90.00
#
_symmetry.space_group_name_H-M   'P 1'
#
loop_
_entity.id
_entity.type
_entity.pdbx_description
1 polymer ?
#
loop_
_entity_poly.entity_id
_entity_poly.type
_entity_poly.pdbx_seq_one_letter_code
_entity_poly.pdbx_strand_id
1 'polypeptide(L)'
;MSAVVRMFYNVPVIGWLVKDAVHGTPEAKYFFAFNLVVLLIAGIYFIGYPLLITLGLIGSAAGLSGLVLLTCGDAFDSRASDAVARAPAPPVRKPSMRRAA
;
A
#
# COMPACT_ATOMS: atom_id res chain seq x y z
N MET A 1 21.89 0.01 3.76
CA MET A 1 20.89 0.91 4.40
C MET A 1 20.91 2.25 3.67
N SER A 2 19.79 2.67 3.09
CA SER A 2 19.69 3.94 2.34
C SER A 2 19.95 5.16 3.23
N ALA A 3 20.53 6.23 2.68
CA ALA A 3 20.84 7.49 3.40
C ALA A 3 19.61 8.09 4.11
N VAL A 4 18.42 7.87 3.55
CA VAL A 4 17.13 8.31 4.11
C VAL A 4 16.84 7.67 5.46
N VAL A 5 17.16 6.39 5.63
CA VAL A 5 16.94 5.64 6.87
C VAL A 5 17.84 6.17 7.99
N ARG A 6 19.09 6.52 7.65
CA ARG A 6 20.04 7.14 8.59
C ARG A 6 19.56 8.51 9.06
N MET A 7 18.94 9.29 8.17
CA MET A 7 18.41 10.61 8.49
C MET A 7 17.19 10.52 9.42
N PHE A 8 16.33 9.51 9.23
CA PHE A 8 15.19 9.24 10.12
C PHE A 8 15.60 8.92 11.56
N TYR A 9 16.68 8.14 11.75
CA TYR A 9 17.19 7.80 13.09
C TYR A 9 17.86 8.96 13.84
N ASN A 10 18.18 10.05 13.14
CA ASN A 10 18.74 11.26 13.76
C ASN A 10 17.67 12.25 14.22
N VAL A 11 16.39 12.02 13.91
CA VAL A 11 15.30 12.86 14.43
C VAL A 11 15.13 12.54 15.91
N PRO A 12 15.42 13.47 16.83
CA PRO A 12 15.61 13.14 18.25
C PRO A 12 14.37 12.57 18.94
N VAL A 13 13.16 12.88 18.46
CA VAL A 13 11.91 12.36 19.04
C VAL A 13 11.46 11.09 18.32
N ILE A 14 11.26 11.16 17.00
CA ILE A 14 10.72 10.04 16.22
C ILE A 14 11.77 8.93 16.02
N GLY A 15 13.01 9.29 15.71
CA GLY A 15 14.09 8.35 15.46
C GLY A 15 14.49 7.54 16.68
N TRP A 16 14.47 8.13 17.87
CA TRP A 16 14.67 7.40 19.13
C TRP A 16 13.54 6.43 19.43
N LEU A 17 12.28 6.89 19.33
CA LEU A 17 11.10 6.05 19.54
C LEU A 17 11.08 4.84 18.59
N VAL A 18 11.36 5.07 17.29
CA VAL A 18 11.41 4.00 16.30
C VAL A 18 12.60 3.06 16.54
N LYS A 19 13.77 3.59 16.92
CA LYS A 19 14.95 2.77 17.21
C LYS A 19 14.70 1.83 18.39
N ASP A 20 14.04 2.33 19.43
CA ASP A 20 13.71 1.59 20.64
C ASP A 20 12.60 0.56 20.40
N ALA A 21 11.61 0.86 19.55
CA ALA A 21 10.60 -0.12 19.13
C ALA A 21 11.17 -1.31 18.34
N VAL A 22 12.26 -1.10 17.60
CA VAL A 22 12.89 -2.13 16.75
C VAL A 22 13.93 -2.97 17.52
N HIS A 23 14.72 -2.35 18.40
CA HIS A 23 15.84 -3.01 19.10
C HIS A 23 15.59 -3.25 20.59
N GLY A 24 14.51 -2.69 21.14
CA GLY A 24 14.19 -2.76 22.56
C GLY A 24 13.48 -4.04 22.98
N THR A 25 13.05 -4.05 24.25
CA THR A 25 12.31 -5.16 24.86
C THR A 25 10.93 -5.34 24.20
N PRO A 26 10.26 -6.50 24.38
CA PRO A 26 8.91 -6.71 23.84
C PRO A 26 7.91 -5.61 24.25
N GLU A 27 8.12 -5.02 25.43
CA GLU A 27 7.31 -3.94 26.00
C GLU A 27 7.49 -2.60 25.28
N ALA A 28 8.65 -2.36 24.68
CA ALA A 28 8.99 -1.11 23.99
C ALA A 28 8.02 -0.78 22.84
N LYS A 29 7.43 -1.80 22.22
CA LYS A 29 6.42 -1.63 21.17
C LYS A 29 5.15 -0.94 21.68
N TYR A 30 4.73 -1.25 22.91
CA TYR A 30 3.55 -0.64 23.52
C TYR A 30 3.84 0.82 23.90
N PHE A 31 5.03 1.11 24.45
CA PHE A 31 5.45 2.48 24.71
C PHE A 31 5.56 3.31 23.43
N PHE A 32 6.02 2.72 22.33
CA PHE A 32 6.03 3.38 21.03
C PHE A 32 4.62 3.77 20.58
N ALA A 33 3.68 2.82 20.60
CA ALA A 33 2.29 3.07 20.22
C ALA A 33 1.64 4.16 21.11
N PHE A 34 1.87 4.09 22.41
CA PHE A 34 1.39 5.10 23.36
C PHE A 34 1.96 6.49 23.05
N ASN A 35 3.28 6.61 22.89
CA ASN A 35 3.92 7.89 22.56
C ASN A 35 3.45 8.44 21.22
N LEU A 36 3.22 7.59 20.21
CA LEU A 36 2.67 8.01 18.93
C LEU A 36 1.26 8.63 19.08
N VAL A 37 0.39 8.00 19.88
CA VAL A 37 -0.94 8.54 20.18
C VAL A 37 -0.84 9.86 20.94
N VAL A 38 0.04 9.96 21.95
CA VAL A 38 0.24 11.20 22.71
C VAL A 38 0.75 12.33 21.82
N LEU A 39 1.72 12.06 20.94
CA LEU A 39 2.22 13.04 19.98
C LEU A 39 1.14 13.47 18.98
N LEU A 40 0.29 12.55 18.55
CA LEU A 40 -0.84 12.87 17.69
C LEU A 40 -1.84 13.78 18.42
N ILE A 41 -2.20 13.46 19.67
CA ILE A 41 -3.10 14.30 20.48
C ILE A 41 -2.49 15.68 20.71
N ALA A 42 -1.21 15.76 21.08
CA ALA A 42 -0.50 17.03 21.24
C ALA A 42 -0.48 17.83 19.93
N GLY A 43 -0.21 17.17 18.80
CA GLY A 43 -0.25 17.79 17.47
C GLY A 43 -1.64 18.34 17.15
N ILE A 44 -2.71 17.59 17.43
CA ILE A 44 -4.09 18.04 17.25
C ILE A 44 -4.39 19.23 18.17
N TYR A 45 -3.89 19.23 19.40
CA TYR A 45 -4.08 20.34 20.32
C TYR A 45 -3.41 21.64 19.82
N PHE A 46 -2.19 21.56 19.30
CA PHE A 46 -1.44 22.74 18.84
C PHE A 46 -1.80 23.21 17.42
N ILE A 47 -2.09 22.28 16.50
CA ILE A 47 -2.36 22.58 15.07
C ILE A 47 -3.86 22.60 14.78
N GLY A 48 -4.64 21.83 15.55
CA GLY A 48 -6.08 21.69 15.38
C GLY A 48 -6.48 20.59 14.38
N TYR A 49 -7.74 20.66 13.97
CA TYR A 49 -8.34 19.78 12.96
C TYR A 49 -7.60 19.70 11.60
N PRO A 50 -6.89 20.76 11.11
CA PRO A 50 -6.11 20.67 9.88
C PRO A 50 -5.09 19.53 9.85
N LEU A 51 -4.52 19.15 11.00
CA LEU A 51 -3.60 18.02 11.09
C LEU A 51 -4.28 16.70 10.70
N LEU A 52 -5.50 16.48 11.19
CA LEU A 52 -6.27 15.26 10.89
C LEU A 52 -6.65 15.18 9.41
N ILE A 53 -7.09 16.29 8.82
CA ILE A 53 -7.39 16.36 7.38
C ILE A 53 -6.14 15.98 6.57
N THR A 54 -4.99 16.57 6.92
CA THR A 54 -3.73 16.34 6.20
C THR A 54 -3.30 14.88 6.28
N LEU A 55 -3.32 14.29 7.47
CA LEU A 55 -3.01 12.86 7.65
C LEU A 55 -3.99 11.96 6.90
N GLY A 56 -5.28 12.31 6.89
CA GLY A 56 -6.30 11.62 6.11
C GLY A 56 -6.00 11.66 4.60
N LEU A 57 -5.68 12.83 4.05
CA LEU A 57 -5.33 12.98 2.63
C LEU A 57 -4.07 12.18 2.25
N ILE A 58 -3.04 12.21 3.09
CA ILE A 58 -1.83 11.40 2.89
C ILE A 58 -2.18 9.91 2.91
N GLY A 59 -2.99 9.47 3.89
CA GLY A 59 -3.45 8.09 4.01
C GLY A 59 -4.28 7.64 2.80
N SER A 60 -5.19 8.48 2.31
CA SER A 60 -5.99 8.21 1.11
C SER A 60 -5.12 8.09 -0.13
N ALA A 61 -4.18 9.02 -0.35
CA ALA A 61 -3.26 8.96 -1.48
C ALA A 61 -2.39 7.70 -1.44
N ALA A 62 -1.86 7.34 -0.26
CA ALA A 62 -1.08 6.13 -0.05
C ALA A 62 -1.92 4.86 -0.28
N GLY A 63 -3.16 4.83 0.22
CA GLY A 63 -4.07 3.70 0.05
C GLY A 63 -4.46 3.48 -1.42
N LEU A 64 -4.82 4.55 -2.14
CA LEU A 64 -5.11 4.48 -3.57
C LEU A 64 -3.87 4.05 -4.37
N SER A 65 -2.71 4.64 -4.08
CA SER A 65 -1.45 4.25 -4.73
C SER A 65 -1.12 2.78 -4.46
N GLY A 66 -1.28 2.33 -3.22
CA GLY A 66 -1.08 0.94 -2.83
C GLY A 66 -2.03 0.00 -3.56
N LEU A 67 -3.32 0.34 -3.66
CA LEU A 67 -4.30 -0.44 -4.42
C LEU A 67 -3.90 -0.53 -5.90
N VAL A 68 -3.58 0.60 -6.52
CA VAL A 68 -3.11 0.65 -7.91
C VAL A 68 -1.88 -0.23 -8.10
N LEU A 69 -0.87 -0.11 -7.23
CA LEU A 69 0.36 -0.90 -7.32
C LEU A 69 0.09 -2.41 -7.16
N LEU A 70 -0.78 -2.79 -6.21
CA LEU A 70 -1.16 -4.18 -6.00
C LEU A 70 -1.96 -4.75 -7.19
N THR A 71 -2.83 -3.95 -7.81
CA THR A 71 -3.66 -4.39 -8.94
C THR A 71 -2.91 -4.34 -10.28
N CYS A 72 -2.03 -3.37 -10.48
CA CYS A 72 -1.25 -3.24 -11.72
C CYS A 72 -0.35 -4.45 -11.98
N GLY A 73 0.10 -5.16 -10.95
CA GLY A 73 0.87 -6.39 -11.13
C GLY A 73 0.16 -7.45 -11.99
N ASP A 74 -1.17 -7.56 -11.86
CA ASP A 74 -2.00 -8.47 -12.66
C ASP A 74 -2.21 -7.93 -14.09
N ALA A 75 -2.42 -6.62 -14.23
CA ALA A 75 -2.57 -5.96 -15.52
C ALA A 75 -1.31 -6.01 -16.40
N PHE A 76 -0.12 -6.12 -15.80
CA PHE A 76 1.15 -6.25 -16.50
C PHE A 76 1.65 -7.70 -16.62
N ASP A 77 0.88 -8.70 -16.19
CA ASP A 77 1.27 -10.11 -16.34
C ASP A 77 1.18 -10.55 -17.82
N SER A 78 2.33 -10.47 -18.51
CA SER A 78 2.45 -10.88 -19.91
C SER A 78 2.19 -12.37 -20.11
N ARG A 79 2.28 -13.20 -19.05
CA ARG A 79 2.02 -14.64 -19.11
C ARG A 79 0.54 -14.95 -19.33
N ALA A 80 -0.34 -14.16 -18.73
CA ALA A 80 -1.79 -14.28 -18.94
C ALA A 80 -2.18 -13.88 -20.38
N SER A 81 -1.55 -12.80 -20.89
CA SER A 81 -1.75 -12.35 -22.28
C SER A 81 -1.25 -13.38 -23.31
N ASP A 82 -0.08 -13.99 -23.07
CA ASP A 82 0.47 -15.04 -23.93
C ASP A 82 -0.36 -16.32 -23.92
N ALA A 83 -0.96 -16.68 -22.78
CA ALA A 83 -1.81 -17.86 -22.66
C ALA A 83 -3.11 -17.72 -23.48
N VAL A 84 -3.71 -16.53 -23.49
CA VAL A 84 -4.89 -16.24 -24.33
C VAL A 84 -4.50 -16.18 -25.81
N ALA A 85 -3.36 -15.59 -26.15
CA ALA A 85 -2.89 -15.52 -27.53
C ALA A 85 -2.57 -16.89 -28.14
N ARG A 86 -2.13 -17.85 -27.31
CA ARG A 86 -1.88 -19.24 -27.71
C ARG A 86 -3.11 -20.15 -27.63
N ALA A 87 -4.26 -19.63 -27.16
CA ALA A 87 -5.48 -20.42 -27.12
C ALA A 87 -5.89 -20.80 -28.55
N PRO A 88 -6.20 -22.09 -28.82
CA PRO A 88 -6.61 -22.52 -30.15
C PRO A 88 -7.89 -21.78 -30.54
N ALA A 89 -7.95 -21.33 -31.79
CA ALA A 89 -9.07 -20.57 -32.31
C ALA A 89 -10.39 -21.34 -32.08
N PRO A 90 -11.46 -20.67 -31.62
CA PRO A 90 -12.73 -21.33 -31.39
C PRO A 90 -13.21 -22.02 -32.68
N PRO A 91 -13.79 -23.22 -32.57
CA PRO A 91 -14.21 -23.97 -33.74
C PRO A 91 -15.22 -23.15 -34.54
N VAL A 92 -14.91 -22.93 -35.83
CA VAL A 92 -15.79 -22.22 -36.76
C VAL A 92 -17.11 -23.01 -36.84
N ARG A 93 -18.16 -22.47 -36.23
CA ARG A 93 -19.48 -23.06 -36.25
C ARG A 93 -20.02 -22.93 -37.67
N LYS A 94 -19.89 -24.00 -38.47
CA LYS A 94 -20.48 -24.04 -39.81
C LYS A 94 -22.00 -23.86 -39.67
N PRO A 95 -22.62 -22.94 -40.43
CA PRO A 95 -24.06 -22.78 -40.39
C PRO A 95 -24.70 -24.11 -40.79
N SER A 96 -25.53 -24.66 -39.92
CA SER A 96 -26.28 -25.87 -40.22
C SER A 96 -27.23 -25.53 -41.35
N MET A 97 -26.89 -25.92 -42.58
CA MET A 97 -27.86 -25.96 -43.66
C MET A 97 -28.94 -26.94 -43.24
N ARG A 98 -30.03 -26.40 -42.71
CA ARG A 98 -31.30 -27.09 -42.58
C ARG A 98 -31.72 -27.41 -44.01
N ARG A 99 -31.47 -28.64 -44.47
CA ARG A 99 -32.04 -29.14 -45.71
C ARG A 99 -33.55 -29.08 -45.54
N ALA A 100 -34.17 -28.15 -46.25
CA ALA A 100 -35.60 -28.15 -46.51
C ALA A 100 -35.82 -29.01 -47.75
N ALA A 101 -36.36 -30.22 -47.54
CA ALA A 101 -37.20 -31.00 -48.45
C ALA A 101 -37.43 -32.37 -47.81
#